data_AF-A0AAV6GZH6-F1
#
_entry.id   AF-A0AAV6GZH6-F1
#
_cell.length_a   1.000
_cell.length_b   1.000
_cell.length_c   1.000
_cell.angle_alpha   90.00
_cell.angle_beta   90.00
_cell.angle_gamma   90.00
#
_symmetry.space_group_name_H-M   'P 1'
#
loop_
_entity.id
_entity.type
_entity.pdbx_description
1 polymer ?
#
loop_
_entity_poly.entity_id
_entity_poly.type
_entity_poly.pdbx_seq_one_letter_code
_entity_poly.pdbx_strand_id
1 'polypeptide(L)'
;MSTMVCPTRGGGGGDEKLEKLSQEEIMASTRLVAQGLEALRSEHNAILHSLVETIRCLKKDEEASLVHEKSSLLRKSVEMIELGLGEAQVMMALSSHLSAVESEKQKLRAQVRRLCQENQWLRGPS
;
A
#
# COMPACT_ATOMS: atom_id res chain seq x y z
N MET A 1 17.18 4.08 7.48
CA MET A 1 15.91 4.77 7.15
C MET A 1 15.94 5.16 5.69
N SER A 2 15.36 4.32 4.84
CA SER A 2 15.18 4.59 3.42
C SER A 2 14.02 5.57 3.26
N THR A 3 14.25 6.73 2.65
CA THR A 3 13.23 7.77 2.45
C THR A 3 12.76 7.76 1.00
N MET A 4 11.45 7.67 0.79
CA MET A 4 10.84 7.88 -0.52
C MET A 4 10.43 9.36 -0.65
N VAL A 5 10.69 9.95 -1.80
CA VAL A 5 10.36 11.35 -2.09
C VAL A 5 9.09 11.37 -2.93
N CYS A 6 8.07 12.10 -2.49
CA CYS A 6 6.83 12.29 -3.24
C CYS A 6 6.71 13.76 -3.70
N PRO A 7 6.39 14.03 -4.99
CA PRO A 7 6.09 15.39 -5.43
C PRO A 7 4.77 15.87 -4.82
N THR A 8 4.75 17.08 -4.27
CA THR A 8 3.54 17.72 -3.77
C THR A 8 2.70 18.21 -4.94
N ARG A 9 1.43 17.79 -4.99
CA ARG A 9 0.44 18.27 -5.98
C ARG A 9 -0.02 19.68 -5.60
N GLY A 10 0.80 20.69 -5.90
CA GLY A 10 0.50 22.12 -5.75
C GLY A 10 0.78 22.84 -7.05
N GLY A 11 -0.27 23.38 -7.67
CA GLY A 11 -0.16 24.13 -8.92
C GLY A 11 0.56 25.47 -8.74
N GLY A 12 1.35 25.84 -9.76
CA GLY A 12 1.81 27.21 -9.99
C GLY A 12 3.14 27.58 -9.35
N GLY A 13 4.21 27.46 -10.14
CA GLY A 13 5.42 28.29 -10.13
C GLY A 13 6.10 28.62 -8.78
N GLY A 14 7.24 27.98 -8.54
CA GLY A 14 8.24 28.42 -7.55
C GLY A 14 8.50 27.38 -6.46
N ASP A 15 9.68 26.77 -6.51
CA ASP A 15 10.27 25.86 -5.52
C ASP A 15 9.38 24.71 -5.02
N GLU A 16 9.45 23.57 -5.73
CA GLU A 16 9.01 22.28 -5.22
C GLU A 16 9.79 21.93 -3.93
N LYS A 17 9.25 22.32 -2.79
CA LYS A 17 9.73 21.88 -1.48
C LYS A 17 9.48 20.37 -1.37
N LEU A 18 10.51 19.58 -1.70
CA LEU A 18 10.53 18.13 -1.46
C LEU A 18 10.35 17.87 0.03
N GLU A 19 9.15 17.46 0.44
CA GLU A 19 8.93 16.96 1.80
C GLU A 19 9.36 15.49 1.86
N LYS A 20 10.32 15.21 2.72
CA LYS A 20 10.78 13.84 2.99
C LYS A 20 9.73 13.17 3.88
N LEU A 21 9.01 12.19 3.34
CA LEU A 21 8.07 11.40 4.13
C LEU A 21 8.82 10.29 4.88
N SER A 22 8.50 10.12 6.16
CA SER A 22 8.95 9.00 6.98
C SER A 22 8.34 7.69 6.48
N GLN A 23 9.05 6.58 6.65
CA GLN A 23 8.51 5.24 6.41
C GLN A 23 7.21 5.01 7.20
N GLU A 24 7.09 5.55 8.41
CA GLU A 24 5.89 5.44 9.22
C GLU A 24 4.69 6.18 8.61
N GLU A 25 4.93 7.37 8.06
CA GLU A 25 3.91 8.20 7.41
C GLU A 25 3.43 7.58 6.10
N ILE A 26 4.36 7.03 5.31
CA ILE A 26 4.06 6.28 4.10
C ILE A 26 3.19 5.08 4.46
N MET A 27 3.59 4.30 5.47
CA MET A 27 2.86 3.11 5.90
C MET A 27 1.49 3.44 6.50
N ALA A 28 1.35 4.56 7.21
CA ALA A 28 0.07 5.05 7.69
C ALA A 28 -0.85 5.42 6.52
N SER A 29 -0.31 6.14 5.53
CA SER A 29 -1.03 6.51 4.32
C SER A 29 -1.46 5.28 3.51
N THR A 30 -0.57 4.30 3.32
CA THR A 30 -0.90 3.03 2.63
C THR A 30 -2.03 2.29 3.32
N ARG A 31 -2.05 2.25 4.67
CA ARG A 31 -3.16 1.63 5.42
C ARG A 31 -4.48 2.37 5.23
N LEU A 32 -4.46 3.71 5.25
CA LEU A 32 -5.66 4.52 5.01
C LEU A 32 -6.22 4.30 3.60
N VAL A 33 -5.34 4.28 2.60
CA VAL A 33 -5.74 3.99 1.21
C VAL A 33 -6.33 2.59 1.10
N ALA A 34 -5.70 1.58 1.71
CA ALA A 34 -6.22 0.21 1.70
C ALA A 34 -7.63 0.12 2.32
N GLN A 35 -7.85 0.77 3.47
CA GLN A 35 -9.17 0.82 4.10
C GLN A 35 -10.23 1.52 3.21
N GLY A 36 -9.84 2.64 2.58
CA GLY A 36 -10.71 3.35 1.64
C GLY A 36 -11.07 2.49 0.42
N LEU A 37 -10.09 1.75 -0.11
CA LEU A 37 -10.29 0.81 -1.22
C LEU A 37 -11.19 -0.36 -0.82
N GLU A 38 -11.06 -0.90 0.40
CA GLU A 38 -11.96 -1.94 0.92
C GLU A 38 -13.41 -1.47 1.02
N ALA A 39 -13.62 -0.25 1.52
CA ALA A 39 -14.94 0.37 1.57
C ALA A 39 -15.52 0.56 0.15
N LEU A 40 -14.74 1.13 -0.76
CA LEU A 40 -15.15 1.36 -2.14
C LEU A 40 -15.47 0.06 -2.89
N ARG A 41 -14.67 -1.00 -2.66
CA ARG A 41 -14.95 -2.34 -3.20
C ARG A 41 -16.30 -2.86 -2.71
N SER A 42 -16.61 -2.69 -1.43
CA SER A 42 -17.89 -3.11 -0.85
C SER A 42 -19.05 -2.36 -1.49
N GLU A 43 -18.94 -1.04 -1.66
CA GLU A 43 -19.95 -0.21 -2.32
C GLU A 43 -20.17 -0.63 -3.78
N HIS A 44 -19.09 -0.82 -4.54
CA HIS A 44 -19.16 -1.24 -5.94
C HIS A 44 -19.84 -2.62 -6.08
N ASN A 45 -19.54 -3.56 -5.19
CA ASN A 45 -20.18 -4.88 -5.16
C ASN A 45 -21.67 -4.78 -4.82
N ALA A 46 -22.05 -3.92 -3.87
CA ALA A 46 -23.45 -3.68 -3.54
C ALA A 46 -24.24 -3.09 -4.73
N ILE A 47 -23.66 -2.12 -5.44
CA ILE A 47 -24.27 -1.54 -6.65
C ILE A 47 -24.37 -2.61 -7.74
N LEU A 48 -23.30 -3.39 -7.97
CA LEU A 48 -23.29 -4.45 -8.96
C LEU A 48 -24.38 -5.50 -8.68
N HIS A 49 -24.56 -5.89 -7.42
CA HIS A 49 -25.62 -6.80 -7.02
C HIS A 49 -27.01 -6.25 -7.38
N SER A 50 -27.28 -4.98 -7.04
CA SER A 50 -28.52 -4.29 -7.38
C SER A 50 -28.76 -4.18 -8.89
N LEU A 51 -27.72 -3.91 -9.69
CA LEU A 51 -27.84 -3.86 -11.15
C LEU A 51 -28.15 -5.23 -11.75
N VAL A 52 -27.54 -6.31 -11.23
CA VAL A 52 -27.84 -7.69 -11.65
C VAL A 52 -29.30 -8.05 -11.36
N GLU A 53 -29.83 -7.64 -10.20
CA GLU A 53 -31.25 -7.81 -9.89
C GLU A 53 -32.14 -7.01 -10.84
N THR A 54 -31.75 -5.76 -11.14
CA THR A 54 -32.49 -4.89 -12.06
C THR A 54 -32.57 -5.49 -13.46
N ILE A 55 -31.46 -6.02 -14.00
CA ILE A 55 -31.42 -6.71 -15.30
C ILE A 55 -32.47 -7.83 -15.37
N ARG A 56 -32.63 -8.59 -14.28
CA ARG A 56 -33.58 -9.71 -14.23
C ARG A 56 -35.04 -9.26 -14.35
N CYS A 57 -35.35 -8.02 -13.98
CA CYS A 57 -36.70 -7.47 -13.99
C CYS A 57 -37.03 -6.63 -15.23
N LEU A 58 -36.02 -6.26 -16.03
CA LEU A 58 -36.21 -5.42 -17.21
C LEU A 58 -36.85 -6.21 -18.37
N LYS A 59 -37.80 -5.55 -19.06
CA LYS A 59 -38.52 -6.10 -20.22
C LYS A 59 -38.17 -5.43 -21.54
N LYS A 60 -37.43 -4.31 -21.51
CA LYS A 60 -37.02 -3.53 -22.69
C LYS A 60 -35.53 -3.73 -22.97
N ASP A 61 -35.21 -4.04 -24.22
CA ASP A 61 -33.82 -4.34 -24.65
C ASP A 61 -32.85 -3.17 -24.47
N GLU A 62 -33.28 -1.92 -24.70
CA GLU A 62 -32.38 -0.76 -24.58
C GLU A 62 -31.99 -0.45 -23.12
N GLU A 63 -32.94 -0.54 -22.17
CA GLU A 63 -32.66 -0.39 -20.74
C GLU A 63 -31.79 -1.55 -20.24
N ALA A 64 -32.02 -2.77 -20.72
CA ALA A 64 -31.19 -3.92 -20.38
C ALA A 64 -29.73 -3.74 -20.86
N SER A 65 -29.54 -3.23 -22.09
CA SER A 65 -28.21 -2.96 -22.66
C SER A 65 -27.38 -1.98 -21.83
N LEU A 66 -27.98 -0.84 -21.44
CA LEU A 66 -27.29 0.17 -20.62
C LEU A 66 -26.91 -0.37 -19.23
N VAL A 67 -27.80 -1.14 -18.60
CA VAL A 67 -27.52 -1.72 -17.28
C VAL A 67 -26.44 -2.81 -17.37
N HIS A 68 -26.38 -3.56 -18.47
CA HIS A 68 -25.28 -4.49 -18.76
C HIS A 68 -23.94 -3.78 -18.91
N GLU A 69 -23.89 -2.68 -19.66
CA GLU A 69 -22.67 -1.89 -19.83
C GLU A 69 -22.17 -1.33 -18.50
N LYS A 70 -23.06 -0.71 -17.71
CA LYS A 70 -22.73 -0.18 -16.38
C LYS A 70 -22.20 -1.28 -15.45
N SER A 71 -22.82 -2.46 -15.49
CA SER A 71 -22.36 -3.63 -14.71
C SER A 71 -20.97 -4.11 -15.14
N SER A 72 -20.66 -4.04 -16.43
CA SER A 72 -19.35 -4.38 -16.98
C SER A 72 -18.26 -3.41 -16.50
N LEU A 73 -18.56 -2.10 -16.50
CA LEU A 73 -17.63 -1.08 -15.98
C LEU A 73 -17.37 -1.26 -14.48
N LEU A 74 -18.41 -1.57 -13.70
CA LEU A 74 -18.25 -1.83 -12.26
C LEU A 74 -17.40 -3.07 -11.99
N ARG A 75 -17.54 -4.17 -12.75
CA ARG A 75 -16.65 -5.33 -12.62
C ARG A 75 -15.19 -4.97 -12.83
N LYS A 76 -14.89 -4.26 -13.92
CA LYS A 76 -13.52 -3.77 -14.20
C LYS A 76 -13.02 -2.88 -13.06
N SER A 77 -13.88 -2.02 -12.52
CA SER A 77 -13.51 -1.18 -11.39
C SER A 77 -13.20 -1.99 -10.13
N VAL A 78 -13.97 -3.05 -9.83
CA VAL A 78 -13.71 -3.95 -8.71
C VAL A 78 -12.37 -4.66 -8.88
N GLU A 79 -12.08 -5.18 -10.08
CA GLU A 79 -10.79 -5.81 -10.40
C GLU A 79 -9.61 -4.85 -10.15
N MET A 80 -9.74 -3.59 -10.58
CA MET A 80 -8.70 -2.57 -10.34
C MET A 80 -8.52 -2.25 -8.85
N ILE A 81 -9.61 -2.22 -8.08
CA ILE A 81 -9.55 -2.00 -6.62
C ILE A 81 -8.85 -3.19 -5.94
N GLU A 82 -9.15 -4.42 -6.35
CA GLU A 82 -8.51 -5.62 -5.82
C GLU A 82 -7.01 -5.67 -6.12
N LEU A 83 -6.60 -5.26 -7.33
CA LEU A 83 -5.18 -5.09 -7.66
C LEU A 83 -4.51 -4.07 -6.73
N GLY A 84 -5.09 -2.89 -6.56
CA GLY A 84 -4.55 -1.85 -5.67
C GLY A 84 -4.46 -2.29 -4.20
N LEU A 85 -5.41 -3.09 -3.72
CA LEU A 85 -5.36 -3.70 -2.39
C LEU A 85 -4.19 -4.69 -2.27
N GLY A 86 -3.99 -5.53 -3.29
CA GLY A 86 -2.85 -6.45 -3.36
C GLY A 86 -1.51 -5.72 -3.34
N GLU A 87 -1.37 -4.64 -4.12
CA GLU A 87 -0.19 -3.78 -4.14
C GLU A 87 0.09 -3.14 -2.77
N ALA A 88 -0.94 -2.60 -2.11
CA ALA A 88 -0.83 -2.06 -0.76
C ALA A 88 -0.35 -3.12 0.24
N GLN A 89 -0.84 -4.34 0.13
CA GLN A 89 -0.42 -5.45 0.98
C GLN A 89 1.05 -5.85 0.76
N VAL A 90 1.50 -5.89 -0.50
CA VAL A 90 2.91 -6.13 -0.84
C VAL A 90 3.80 -5.03 -0.25
N MET A 91 3.42 -3.76 -0.39
CA MET A 91 4.16 -2.64 0.21
C MET A 91 4.30 -2.80 1.72
N MET A 92 3.22 -3.17 2.41
CA MET A 92 3.24 -3.33 3.85
C MET A 92 4.12 -4.50 4.31
N ALA A 93 4.03 -5.64 3.62
CA ALA A 93 4.87 -6.80 3.90
C ALA A 93 6.36 -6.50 3.68
N LEU A 94 6.69 -5.81 2.59
CA LEU A 94 8.05 -5.37 2.29
C LEU A 94 8.61 -4.46 3.37
N SER A 95 7.84 -3.47 3.83
CA SER A 95 8.23 -2.57 4.91
C SER A 95 8.56 -3.32 6.19
N SER A 96 7.71 -4.28 6.59
CA SER A 96 7.95 -5.14 7.75
C SER A 96 9.23 -5.97 7.60
N HIS A 97 9.46 -6.53 6.41
CA HIS A 97 10.65 -7.34 6.14
C HIS A 97 11.93 -6.49 6.23
N LEU A 98 11.93 -5.28 5.65
CA LEU A 98 13.06 -4.36 5.73
C LEU A 98 13.39 -3.97 7.18
N SER A 99 12.38 -3.67 8.00
CA SER A 99 12.59 -3.38 9.43
C SER A 99 13.21 -4.58 10.17
N ALA A 100 12.80 -5.81 9.86
CA ALA A 100 13.39 -7.01 10.44
C ALA A 100 14.86 -7.18 10.04
N VAL A 101 15.17 -7.03 8.76
CA VAL A 101 16.55 -7.11 8.23
C VAL A 101 17.44 -6.03 8.84
N GLU A 102 16.95 -4.79 8.96
CA GLU A 102 17.69 -3.72 9.62
C GLU A 102 17.97 -4.02 11.09
N SER A 103 16.99 -4.59 11.82
CA SER A 103 17.15 -5.02 13.20
C SER A 103 18.24 -6.10 13.35
N GLU A 104 18.20 -7.14 12.51
CA GLU A 104 19.21 -8.21 12.51
C GLU A 104 20.61 -7.67 12.22
N LYS A 105 20.74 -6.76 11.25
CA LYS A 105 22.01 -6.07 10.97
C LYS A 105 22.55 -5.34 12.20
N GLN A 106 21.72 -4.67 12.99
CA GLN A 106 22.19 -3.99 14.20
C GLN A 106 22.62 -4.97 15.29
N LYS A 107 21.91 -6.09 15.45
CA LYS A 107 22.29 -7.16 16.38
C LYS A 107 23.67 -7.73 16.02
N LEU A 108 23.89 -8.08 14.75
CA LEU A 108 25.19 -8.58 14.29
C LEU A 108 26.31 -7.56 14.51
N ARG A 109 26.06 -6.28 14.23
CA ARG A 109 27.04 -5.21 14.52
C ARG A 109 27.37 -5.10 16.01
N ALA A 110 26.38 -5.27 16.88
CA ALA A 110 26.61 -5.28 18.33
C ALA A 110 27.45 -6.50 18.76
N GLN A 111 27.17 -7.68 18.19
CA GLN A 111 27.96 -8.88 18.43
C GLN A 111 29.42 -8.71 18.00
N VAL A 112 29.66 -8.14 16.80
CA VAL A 112 31.02 -7.84 16.34
C VAL A 112 31.75 -6.95 17.33
N ARG A 113 31.12 -5.85 17.79
CA ARG A 113 31.73 -4.97 18.80
C ARG A 113 32.06 -5.71 20.09
N ARG A 114 31.13 -6.54 20.60
CA ARG A 114 31.33 -7.35 21.81
C ARG A 114 32.51 -8.32 21.64
N LEU A 115 32.58 -9.03 20.52
CA LEU A 115 33.66 -9.97 20.23
C LEU A 115 35.02 -9.28 20.07
N CYS A 116 35.06 -8.08 19.48
CA CYS A 116 36.30 -7.30 19.41
C CYS A 116 36.78 -6.89 20.81
N GLN A 117 35.89 -6.46 21.69
CA GLN A 117 36.22 -6.14 23.08
C GLN A 117 36.73 -7.36 23.84
N GLU A 118 36.06 -8.51 23.68
CA GLU A 118 36.46 -9.78 24.30
C GLU A 118 37.84 -10.23 23.81
N ASN A 119 38.10 -10.16 22.49
CA ASN A 119 39.41 -10.45 21.92
C ASN A 119 40.52 -9.53 22.45
N GLN A 120 40.23 -8.24 22.59
CA GLN A 120 41.19 -7.27 23.12
C GLN A 120 41.47 -7.54 24.60
N TRP A 121 40.45 -7.87 25.38
CA TRP A 121 40.59 -8.26 26.78
C TRP A 121 41.46 -9.51 26.94
N LEU A 122 41.23 -10.55 26.12
CA LEU A 122 42.01 -11.79 26.17
C LEU A 122 43.49 -11.62 25.80
N ARG A 123 43.81 -10.68 24.91
CA ARG A 123 45.19 -10.40 24.48
C ARG A 123 45.99 -9.59 25.51
N GLY A 124 45.32 -9.05 26.54
CA GLY A 124 45.87 -8.08 27.48
C GLY A 124 46.17 -6.72 26.81
N PRO A 125 46.27 -5.63 27.59
CA PRO A 125 46.89 -4.42 27.07
C PRO A 125 48.35 -4.73 26.72
N SER A 126 48.73 -4.60 25.44
CA SER A 126 50.15 -4.45 25.08
C SER A 126 50.69 -3.13 25.63
#